data_AF-A0A1P8DYW9-F1
#
_entry.id   AF-A0A1P8DYW9-F1
#
_cell.length_a   1.000
_cell.length_b   1.000
_cell.length_c   1.000
_cell.angle_alpha   90.00
_cell.angle_beta   90.00
_cell.angle_gamma   90.00
#
_symmetry.space_group_name_H-M   'P 1'
#
loop_
_entity.id
_entity.type
_entity.pdbx_description
1 polymer ?
#
loop_
_entity_poly.entity_id
_entity_poly.type
_entity_poly.pdbx_seq_one_letter_code
_entity_poly.pdbx_strand_id
1 'polypeptide(L)'
;MASFQRFTILTFAAIFCLHRIAEGAYNNEEDAQALLAFKAQLHDPNFALQSWSVLTTPCSSWRGLKCSRRGRVVGLNLKDAGLQGTISGELLGNLEALDLTGNDDLEGTISSHNCKRFMVPSSVSCTKRNFSSPRRSLLTTTTKSRKRSAGVRWGLGIAVGIVSGAVAATLLALLTRAVLGCYAGTEDLKKPIIFNKKISPQMLAFLDKEDALTDCRVLGEGGNGKVYQVSLQEDFVVAIKCVRHHSEPEQEQEEGDPISHDAKQIRAELETLGFIRHRNLVQLLAYIFKSDSHLLVYEFMPGGSLQDALNRMAKGTLTLSWPERHRILCGVAQGLAYLHNESLGSSIVHRDLKPANILLDEGYEAKLGDFGLAAIVPLKATHATTDVLAGTIGFIAPEYHQTMRYSQKSDVFSYGVVIAQLVTVRSPTEQFIVENGGSIGQWLQKCLQSGNPVEAIDPALIGSGYEAEILLAMKIAVFCTNLDPLQRPKSSEVLKMLLQIRNPDPVPTDTLDVHSTGSDTPILGSSGPLGFVQSTSNTQSSSF
;
A
#
# COMPACT_ATOMS: atom_id res chain seq x y z
N MET A 1 -18.53 -44.18 36.16
CA MET A 1 -18.99 -42.82 36.56
C MET A 1 -17.86 -41.79 36.57
N ALA A 2 -16.70 -42.05 37.20
CA ALA A 2 -15.60 -41.08 37.27
C ALA A 2 -14.97 -40.68 35.92
N SER A 3 -14.87 -41.58 34.93
CA SER A 3 -14.32 -41.23 33.60
C SER A 3 -15.29 -40.36 32.79
N PHE A 4 -16.59 -40.62 32.88
CA PHE A 4 -17.63 -39.84 32.21
C PHE A 4 -17.73 -38.41 32.77
N GLN A 5 -17.60 -38.25 34.09
CA GLN A 5 -17.51 -36.94 34.75
C GLN A 5 -16.25 -36.16 34.34
N ARG A 6 -15.11 -36.82 34.21
CA ARG A 6 -13.86 -36.17 33.74
C ARG A 6 -13.96 -35.73 32.29
N PHE A 7 -14.56 -36.55 31.42
CA PHE A 7 -14.77 -36.21 30.02
C PHE A 7 -15.76 -35.06 29.84
N THR A 8 -16.84 -35.01 30.63
CA THR A 8 -17.78 -33.87 30.62
C THR A 8 -17.14 -32.60 31.17
N ILE A 9 -16.36 -32.65 32.25
CA ILE A 9 -15.68 -31.46 32.79
C ILE A 9 -14.64 -30.91 31.79
N LEU A 10 -13.87 -31.79 31.14
CA LEU A 10 -12.87 -31.38 30.14
C LEU A 10 -13.51 -30.78 28.88
N THR A 11 -14.64 -31.32 28.42
CA THR A 11 -15.38 -30.77 27.28
C THR A 11 -16.06 -29.43 27.63
N PHE A 12 -16.66 -29.27 28.81
CA PHE A 12 -17.18 -27.98 29.27
C PHE A 12 -16.08 -26.93 29.44
N ALA A 13 -14.91 -27.31 29.95
CA ALA A 13 -13.76 -26.42 30.06
C ALA A 13 -13.22 -26.01 28.69
N ALA A 14 -13.14 -26.93 27.73
CA ALA A 14 -12.72 -26.64 26.36
C ALA A 14 -13.70 -25.71 25.64
N ILE A 15 -15.02 -25.96 25.76
CA ILE A 15 -16.07 -25.11 25.18
C ILE A 15 -16.04 -23.71 25.82
N PHE A 16 -15.86 -23.61 27.14
CA PHE A 16 -15.74 -22.33 27.83
C PHE A 16 -14.49 -21.56 27.39
N CYS A 17 -13.35 -22.23 27.24
CA CYS A 17 -12.13 -21.62 26.72
C CYS A 17 -12.30 -21.14 25.26
N LEU A 18 -12.89 -21.96 24.38
CA LEU A 18 -13.16 -21.58 22.99
C LEU A 18 -14.14 -20.40 22.90
N HIS A 19 -15.19 -20.39 23.73
CA HIS A 19 -16.13 -19.27 23.78
C HIS A 19 -15.45 -17.97 24.26
N ARG A 20 -14.53 -18.06 25.24
CA ARG A 20 -13.75 -16.90 25.71
C ARG A 20 -12.79 -16.36 24.66
N ILE A 21 -12.18 -17.24 23.87
CA ILE A 21 -11.28 -16.86 22.78
C ILE A 21 -12.09 -16.19 21.65
N ALA A 22 -13.24 -16.77 21.26
CA ALA A 22 -14.12 -16.20 20.25
C ALA A 22 -14.74 -14.87 20.67
N GLU A 23 -15.19 -14.75 21.93
CA GLU A 23 -15.69 -13.49 22.49
C GLU A 23 -14.61 -12.41 22.47
N GLY A 24 -13.34 -12.75 22.74
CA GLY A 24 -12.22 -11.81 22.65
C GLY A 24 -11.88 -11.38 21.20
N ALA A 25 -11.98 -12.30 20.23
CA ALA A 25 -11.68 -12.01 18.82
C ALA A 25 -12.72 -11.08 18.18
N TYR A 26 -14.01 -11.38 18.33
CA TYR A 26 -15.12 -10.57 17.79
C TYR A 26 -15.10 -9.13 18.33
N ASN A 27 -14.83 -9.01 19.62
CA ASN A 27 -14.76 -7.75 20.34
C ASN A 27 -13.63 -6.82 19.88
N ASN A 28 -12.50 -7.37 19.43
CA ASN A 28 -11.38 -6.60 18.88
C ASN A 28 -11.71 -6.01 17.51
N GLU A 29 -12.53 -6.70 16.71
CA GLU A 29 -12.81 -6.32 15.33
C GLU A 29 -13.80 -5.14 15.24
N GLU A 30 -14.87 -5.15 16.04
CA GLU A 30 -15.77 -4.00 16.17
C GLU A 30 -15.03 -2.75 16.67
N ASP A 31 -14.17 -2.91 17.68
CA ASP A 31 -13.37 -1.81 18.22
C ASP A 31 -12.36 -1.30 17.17
N ALA A 32 -11.76 -2.18 16.36
CA ALA A 32 -10.85 -1.79 15.28
C ALA A 32 -11.55 -0.96 14.20
N GLN A 33 -12.73 -1.41 13.73
CA GLN A 33 -13.50 -0.69 12.72
C GLN A 33 -13.93 0.69 13.22
N ALA A 34 -14.42 0.77 14.45
CA ALA A 34 -14.81 2.02 15.10
C ALA A 34 -13.64 3.02 15.19
N LEU A 35 -12.46 2.55 15.59
CA LEU A 35 -11.26 3.37 15.74
C LEU A 35 -10.64 3.77 14.38
N LEU A 36 -10.74 2.92 13.35
CA LEU A 36 -10.30 3.27 11.99
C LEU A 36 -11.25 4.28 11.32
N ALA A 37 -12.56 4.16 11.56
CA ALA A 37 -13.53 5.16 11.13
C ALA A 37 -13.33 6.50 11.86
N PHE A 38 -12.90 6.46 13.13
CA PHE A 38 -12.47 7.66 13.86
C PHE A 38 -11.19 8.25 13.24
N LYS A 39 -10.17 7.42 12.96
CA LYS A 39 -8.94 7.85 12.27
C LYS A 39 -9.21 8.50 10.90
N ALA A 40 -10.15 7.97 10.13
CA ALA A 40 -10.48 8.48 8.79
C ALA A 40 -11.05 9.92 8.78
N GLN A 41 -11.53 10.42 9.93
CA GLN A 41 -12.04 11.80 10.07
C GLN A 41 -10.94 12.81 10.44
N LEU A 42 -9.74 12.33 10.76
CA LEU A 42 -8.67 13.14 11.32
C LEU A 42 -7.54 13.35 10.33
N HIS A 43 -7.00 14.55 10.32
CA HIS A 43 -5.70 14.83 9.74
C HIS A 43 -4.62 14.60 10.81
N ASP A 44 -3.69 13.70 10.53
CA ASP A 44 -2.62 13.26 11.46
C ASP A 44 -1.24 13.63 10.92
N PRO A 45 -0.84 14.91 10.99
CA PRO A 45 0.42 15.40 10.42
C PRO A 45 1.66 14.84 11.13
N ASN A 46 1.51 14.36 12.36
CA ASN A 46 2.59 13.83 13.19
C ASN A 46 2.66 12.30 13.19
N PHE A 47 1.80 11.63 12.41
CA PHE A 47 1.73 10.16 12.32
C PHE A 47 1.49 9.48 13.68
N ALA A 48 0.79 10.16 14.60
CA ALA A 48 0.48 9.64 15.92
C ALA A 48 -0.36 8.35 15.87
N LEU A 49 -1.19 8.20 14.82
CA LEU A 49 -2.07 7.07 14.55
C LEU A 49 -1.50 6.09 13.52
N GLN A 50 -0.22 6.18 13.16
CA GLN A 50 0.42 5.31 12.15
C GLN A 50 0.28 3.81 12.48
N SER A 51 0.38 3.47 13.76
CA SER A 51 0.24 2.10 14.26
C SER A 51 -1.18 1.51 14.11
N TRP A 52 -2.19 2.36 13.88
CA TRP A 52 -3.58 1.92 13.74
C TRP A 52 -3.82 1.46 12.31
N SER A 53 -3.92 0.14 12.13
CA SER A 53 -3.99 -0.50 10.82
C SER A 53 -5.01 -1.62 10.79
N VAL A 54 -5.68 -1.79 9.64
CA VAL A 54 -6.58 -2.92 9.37
C VAL A 54 -5.89 -4.28 9.47
N LEU A 55 -4.56 -4.31 9.41
CA LEU A 55 -3.75 -5.53 9.43
C LEU A 55 -3.30 -5.95 10.84
N THR A 56 -3.53 -5.12 11.85
CA THR A 56 -3.13 -5.41 13.24
C THR A 56 -4.30 -5.21 14.20
N THR A 57 -4.31 -5.93 15.32
CA THR A 57 -5.39 -5.80 16.30
C THR A 57 -5.16 -4.62 17.24
N PRO A 58 -6.21 -3.85 17.61
CA PRO A 58 -6.06 -2.65 18.44
C PRO A 58 -5.27 -2.88 19.73
N CYS A 59 -5.59 -3.97 20.44
CA CYS A 59 -4.98 -4.24 21.74
C CYS A 59 -3.59 -4.88 21.68
N SER A 60 -3.08 -5.24 20.51
CA SER A 60 -1.75 -5.85 20.37
C SER A 60 -0.66 -4.84 20.00
N SER A 61 -0.98 -3.85 19.15
CA SER A 61 0.07 -3.01 18.57
C SER A 61 -0.31 -1.53 18.39
N TRP A 62 -1.56 -1.13 18.64
CA TRP A 62 -1.96 0.25 18.38
C TRP A 62 -1.61 1.16 19.55
N ARG A 63 -0.90 2.24 19.24
CA ARG A 63 -0.46 3.24 20.23
C ARG A 63 -1.64 4.04 20.76
N GLY A 64 -1.61 4.38 22.05
CA GLY A 64 -2.61 5.25 22.67
C GLY A 64 -3.90 4.54 23.11
N LEU A 65 -3.98 3.21 23.00
CA LEU A 65 -5.13 2.42 23.44
C LEU A 65 -4.90 1.77 24.80
N LYS A 66 -5.96 1.71 25.60
CA LYS A 66 -6.02 0.91 26.83
C LYS A 66 -7.07 -0.17 26.65
N CYS A 67 -6.65 -1.42 26.87
CA CYS A 67 -7.52 -2.58 26.69
C CYS A 67 -7.84 -3.29 28.00
N SER A 68 -9.03 -3.87 28.05
CA SER A 68 -9.45 -4.80 29.09
C SER A 68 -8.75 -6.16 28.93
N ARG A 69 -8.80 -6.99 29.98
CA ARG A 69 -8.31 -8.38 29.94
C ARG A 69 -9.03 -9.28 28.91
N ARG A 70 -10.14 -8.81 28.32
CA ARG A 70 -10.90 -9.52 27.28
C ARG A 70 -10.66 -8.98 25.87
N GLY A 71 -9.70 -8.07 25.68
CA GLY A 71 -9.40 -7.49 24.37
C GLY A 71 -10.36 -6.38 23.92
N ARG A 72 -11.30 -5.91 24.76
CA ARG A 72 -12.05 -4.67 24.46
C ARG A 72 -11.20 -3.44 24.70
N VAL A 73 -11.25 -2.48 23.79
CA VAL A 73 -10.70 -1.14 23.99
C VAL A 73 -11.61 -0.40 24.96
N VAL A 74 -11.05 -0.02 26.11
CA VAL A 74 -11.77 0.67 27.19
C VAL A 74 -11.29 2.09 27.40
N GLY A 75 -10.11 2.45 26.87
CA GLY A 75 -9.58 3.79 26.96
C GLY A 75 -8.83 4.22 25.71
N LEU A 76 -8.93 5.51 25.39
CA LEU A 76 -8.20 6.15 24.32
C LEU A 76 -7.45 7.37 24.87
N ASN A 77 -6.13 7.41 24.67
CA ASN A 77 -5.28 8.53 25.04
C ASN A 77 -4.45 8.98 23.84
N LEU A 78 -4.84 10.13 23.29
CA LEU A 78 -4.18 10.80 22.16
C LEU A 78 -3.82 12.24 22.55
N LYS A 79 -3.46 12.43 23.81
CA LYS A 79 -3.04 13.74 24.31
C LYS A 79 -1.82 14.25 23.53
N ASP A 80 -1.82 15.54 23.19
CA ASP A 80 -0.73 16.24 22.51
C ASP A 80 -0.29 15.58 21.18
N ALA A 81 -1.19 14.87 20.50
CA ALA A 81 -0.89 14.14 19.28
C ALA A 81 -0.79 15.04 18.03
N GLY A 82 -1.24 16.30 18.11
CA GLY A 82 -1.29 17.24 17.00
C GLY A 82 -2.32 16.86 15.93
N LEU A 83 -3.40 16.22 16.34
CA LEU A 83 -4.51 15.82 15.47
C LEU A 83 -5.35 17.04 15.10
N GLN A 84 -5.81 17.09 13.85
CA GLN A 84 -6.63 18.18 13.33
C GLN A 84 -7.88 17.64 12.63
N GLY A 85 -8.94 18.47 12.57
CA GLY A 85 -10.16 18.15 11.82
C GLY A 85 -11.42 18.05 12.68
N THR A 86 -12.52 17.62 12.06
CA THR A 86 -13.84 17.59 12.70
C THR A 86 -14.23 16.17 13.11
N ILE A 87 -14.55 15.98 14.39
CA ILE A 87 -15.00 14.69 14.93
C ILE A 87 -16.52 14.62 15.06
N SER A 88 -17.11 13.51 14.58
CA SER A 88 -18.51 13.15 14.82
C SER A 88 -18.59 11.83 15.59
N GLY A 89 -18.86 11.92 16.90
CA GLY A 89 -18.72 10.82 17.83
C GLY A 89 -19.97 9.94 17.97
N GLU A 90 -20.43 9.33 16.89
CA GLU A 90 -21.32 8.16 16.97
C GLU A 90 -20.54 6.83 17.11
N LEU A 91 -19.24 6.85 16.77
CA LEU A 91 -18.41 5.67 16.51
C LEU A 91 -17.56 5.19 17.70
N LEU A 92 -17.29 6.05 18.69
CA LEU A 92 -16.54 5.64 19.89
C LEU A 92 -17.54 4.99 20.86
N GLY A 93 -17.49 3.67 20.99
CA GLY A 93 -18.41 2.86 21.80
C GLY A 93 -18.42 3.16 23.31
N ASN A 94 -18.53 2.13 24.15
CA ASN A 94 -18.59 2.29 25.61
C ASN A 94 -17.21 2.54 26.27
N LEU A 95 -16.43 3.51 25.74
CA LEU A 95 -15.14 3.90 26.34
C LEU A 95 -15.34 4.37 27.78
N GLU A 96 -14.50 3.88 28.67
CA GLU A 96 -14.46 4.26 30.09
C GLU A 96 -13.64 5.54 30.31
N ALA A 97 -12.64 5.77 29.46
CA ALA A 97 -11.76 6.93 29.51
C ALA A 97 -11.39 7.43 28.10
N LEU A 98 -11.33 8.75 27.94
CA LEU A 98 -10.90 9.42 26.71
C LEU A 98 -10.07 10.65 27.09
N ASP A 99 -8.89 10.80 26.51
CA ASP A 99 -8.07 12.00 26.60
C ASP A 99 -7.61 12.44 25.20
N LEU A 100 -8.12 13.59 24.77
CA LEU A 100 -7.78 14.27 23.52
C LEU A 100 -7.20 15.66 23.78
N THR A 101 -6.78 15.97 25.01
CA THR A 101 -6.27 17.31 25.36
C THR A 101 -4.99 17.65 24.57
N GLY A 102 -4.75 18.92 24.28
CA GLY A 102 -3.59 19.36 23.50
C GLY A 102 -3.66 19.13 21.98
N ASN A 103 -4.87 18.85 21.46
CA ASN A 103 -5.15 18.84 20.03
C ASN A 103 -6.10 20.02 19.71
N ASP A 104 -5.55 21.23 19.70
CA ASP A 104 -6.36 22.47 19.67
C ASP A 104 -7.09 22.69 18.33
N ASP A 105 -6.63 22.06 17.25
CA ASP A 105 -7.24 22.10 15.91
C ASP A 105 -8.35 21.04 15.72
N LEU A 106 -8.77 20.34 16.77
CA LEU A 106 -9.92 19.44 16.73
C LEU A 106 -11.22 20.19 17.04
N GLU A 107 -12.26 19.94 16.26
CA GLU A 107 -13.59 20.51 16.49
C GLU A 107 -14.67 19.41 16.42
N GLY A 108 -15.84 19.63 17.04
CA GLY A 108 -17.01 18.78 16.82
C GLY A 108 -17.74 18.30 18.07
N THR A 109 -18.44 17.18 17.97
CA THR A 109 -19.30 16.66 19.03
C THR A 109 -19.14 15.15 19.24
N ILE A 110 -19.01 14.73 20.50
CA ILE A 110 -18.93 13.33 20.91
C ILE A 110 -20.19 12.93 21.69
N SER A 111 -20.84 11.83 21.32
CA SER A 111 -22.01 11.30 22.04
C SER A 111 -21.63 10.12 22.94
N SER A 112 -21.56 10.32 24.26
CA SER A 112 -21.17 9.26 25.21
C SER A 112 -21.91 9.33 26.55
N HIS A 113 -22.11 8.17 27.20
CA HIS A 113 -22.62 8.11 28.57
C HIS A 113 -21.56 8.53 29.60
N ASN A 114 -20.27 8.47 29.24
CA ASN A 114 -19.12 8.77 30.10
C ASN A 114 -18.54 10.17 29.89
N CYS A 115 -19.28 11.12 29.28
CA CYS A 115 -18.80 12.49 29.02
C CYS A 115 -18.17 13.20 30.23
N LYS A 116 -18.58 12.86 31.48
CA LYS A 116 -17.99 13.44 32.70
C LYS A 116 -16.54 13.00 32.98
N ARG A 117 -16.09 11.91 32.36
CA ARG A 117 -14.74 11.34 32.51
C ARG A 117 -13.84 11.61 31.30
N PHE A 118 -14.38 12.21 30.25
CA PHE A 118 -13.65 12.47 29.02
C PHE A 118 -12.95 13.83 29.14
N MET A 119 -11.68 13.86 28.78
CA MET A 119 -10.85 15.06 28.71
C MET A 119 -10.73 15.43 27.24
N VAL A 120 -11.35 16.53 26.84
CA VAL A 120 -11.41 16.98 25.43
C VAL A 120 -11.06 18.46 25.32
N PRO A 121 -10.54 18.93 24.16
CA PRO A 121 -10.30 20.35 23.89
C PRO A 121 -11.57 21.19 24.02
N SER A 122 -11.43 22.50 24.25
CA SER A 122 -12.57 23.42 24.44
C SER A 122 -13.48 23.53 23.21
N SER A 123 -12.92 23.29 22.02
CA SER A 123 -13.57 23.24 20.71
C SER A 123 -14.37 21.95 20.47
N VAL A 124 -14.29 20.97 21.36
CA VAL A 124 -15.00 19.69 21.28
C VAL A 124 -16.07 19.61 22.37
N SER A 125 -17.32 19.37 21.97
CA SER A 125 -18.45 19.23 22.88
C SER A 125 -18.78 17.74 23.14
N CYS A 126 -19.14 17.36 24.37
CA CYS A 126 -19.58 16.00 24.68
C CYS A 126 -21.05 15.99 25.14
N THR A 127 -21.92 15.32 24.39
CA THR A 127 -23.35 15.19 24.65
C THR A 127 -23.69 13.81 25.20
N LYS A 128 -24.62 13.74 26.17
CA LYS A 128 -25.06 12.45 26.73
C LYS A 128 -25.99 11.72 25.76
N ARG A 129 -25.68 10.45 25.48
CA ARG A 129 -26.55 9.54 24.71
C ARG A 129 -27.79 9.18 25.55
N ASN A 130 -28.99 9.59 25.11
CA ASN A 130 -30.26 9.22 25.74
C ASN A 130 -30.77 7.90 25.15
N PHE A 131 -30.66 6.79 25.88
CA PHE A 131 -31.38 5.56 25.53
C PHE A 131 -32.82 5.64 26.03
N SER A 132 -33.77 5.83 25.12
CA SER A 132 -35.20 5.61 25.37
C SER A 132 -35.54 4.14 25.10
N SER A 133 -35.58 3.32 26.15
CA SER A 133 -36.23 2.00 26.11
C SER A 133 -36.88 1.66 27.45
N PRO A 134 -38.01 0.93 27.46
CA PRO A 134 -39.04 1.02 28.50
C PRO A 134 -38.63 0.32 29.81
N ARG A 135 -38.83 1.00 30.94
CA ARG A 135 -38.63 0.45 32.29
C ARG A 135 -39.72 -0.58 32.62
N ARG A 136 -39.35 -1.85 32.83
CA ARG A 136 -40.14 -2.76 33.68
C ARG A 136 -39.75 -2.54 35.14
N SER A 137 -40.70 -2.08 35.93
CA SER A 137 -40.61 -1.93 37.39
C SER A 137 -40.58 -3.30 38.08
N LEU A 138 -39.55 -3.57 38.86
CA LEU A 138 -39.53 -4.69 39.82
C LEU A 138 -40.20 -4.23 41.12
N LEU A 139 -41.36 -4.82 41.42
CA LEU A 139 -42.02 -4.72 42.72
C LEU A 139 -41.20 -5.48 43.78
N THR A 140 -40.97 -4.82 44.89
CA THR A 140 -40.46 -5.38 46.14
C THR A 140 -41.60 -6.08 46.88
N THR A 141 -41.38 -7.32 47.32
CA THR A 141 -42.23 -7.96 48.33
C THR A 141 -41.38 -8.52 49.47
N THR A 142 -41.82 -8.17 50.67
CA THR A 142 -41.21 -8.38 51.97
C THR A 142 -41.29 -9.85 52.41
N THR A 143 -40.28 -10.25 53.16
CA THR A 143 -40.14 -11.54 53.81
C THR A 143 -41.11 -11.70 54.99
N LYS A 144 -41.84 -12.82 55.05
CA LYS A 144 -42.30 -13.41 56.31
C LYS A 144 -42.18 -14.94 56.29
N SER A 145 -41.68 -15.44 57.41
CA SER A 145 -41.39 -16.82 57.80
C SER A 145 -42.66 -17.62 58.11
N ARG A 146 -42.73 -18.91 57.70
CA ARG A 146 -42.80 -20.05 58.65
C ARG A 146 -42.83 -21.46 58.02
N LYS A 147 -42.06 -22.33 58.70
CA LYS A 147 -42.23 -23.76 59.05
C LYS A 147 -42.33 -24.85 57.97
N ARG A 148 -41.38 -25.79 58.11
CA ARG A 148 -41.21 -27.07 57.41
C ARG A 148 -42.27 -28.10 57.82
N SER A 149 -42.63 -28.99 56.89
CA SER A 149 -42.89 -30.40 57.18
C SER A 149 -42.28 -31.29 56.09
N ALA A 150 -41.73 -32.43 56.50
CA ALA A 150 -40.99 -33.36 55.65
C ALA A 150 -41.94 -34.42 55.09
N GLY A 151 -42.15 -34.41 53.77
CA GLY A 151 -43.00 -35.41 53.11
C GLY A 151 -43.03 -35.34 51.57
N VAL A 152 -42.20 -34.51 50.94
CA VAL A 152 -42.17 -34.35 49.47
C VAL A 152 -40.71 -34.27 49.01
N ARG A 153 -39.97 -35.38 49.03
CA ARG A 153 -38.55 -35.39 48.65
C ARG A 153 -38.18 -36.17 47.38
N TRP A 154 -39.09 -37.01 46.86
CA TRP A 154 -38.79 -37.80 45.66
C TRP A 154 -39.45 -37.23 44.38
N GLY A 155 -40.71 -36.78 44.44
CA GLY A 155 -41.39 -36.18 43.28
C GLY A 155 -40.83 -34.82 42.85
N LEU A 156 -40.39 -34.00 43.81
CA LEU A 156 -39.81 -32.69 43.51
C LEU A 156 -38.43 -32.81 42.87
N GLY A 157 -37.65 -33.84 43.22
CA GLY A 157 -36.32 -34.08 42.64
C GLY A 157 -36.37 -34.45 41.16
N ILE A 158 -37.36 -35.27 40.75
CA ILE A 158 -37.55 -35.65 39.35
C ILE A 158 -38.05 -34.45 38.53
N ALA A 159 -39.01 -33.69 39.05
CA ALA A 159 -39.52 -32.49 38.38
C ALA A 159 -38.42 -31.42 38.21
N VAL A 160 -37.59 -31.18 39.24
CA VAL A 160 -36.46 -30.25 39.17
C VAL A 160 -35.38 -30.78 38.22
N GLY A 161 -35.16 -32.10 38.14
CA GLY A 161 -34.23 -32.73 37.20
C GLY A 161 -34.67 -32.57 35.74
N ILE A 162 -35.96 -32.75 35.44
CA ILE A 162 -36.51 -32.59 34.08
C ILE A 162 -36.46 -31.11 33.67
N VAL A 163 -36.88 -30.20 34.55
CA VAL A 163 -36.86 -28.76 34.26
C VAL A 163 -35.44 -28.24 34.11
N SER A 164 -34.51 -28.65 34.98
CA SER A 164 -33.11 -28.24 34.87
C SER A 164 -32.42 -28.84 33.65
N GLY A 165 -32.73 -30.09 33.29
CA GLY A 165 -32.27 -30.73 32.05
C GLY A 165 -32.80 -30.02 30.79
N ALA A 166 -34.08 -29.65 30.76
CA ALA A 166 -34.67 -28.92 29.65
C ALA A 166 -34.07 -27.51 29.52
N VAL A 167 -33.90 -26.79 30.63
CA VAL A 167 -33.25 -25.46 30.63
C VAL A 167 -31.80 -25.58 30.16
N ALA A 168 -31.04 -26.57 30.63
CA ALA A 168 -29.67 -26.81 30.20
C ALA A 168 -29.58 -27.17 28.71
N ALA A 169 -30.48 -28.01 28.20
CA ALA A 169 -30.54 -28.38 26.79
C ALA A 169 -30.89 -27.18 25.90
N THR A 170 -31.83 -26.33 26.34
CA THR A 170 -32.20 -25.11 25.61
C THR A 170 -31.05 -24.10 25.61
N LEU A 171 -30.38 -23.90 26.74
CA LEU A 171 -29.19 -23.04 26.83
C LEU A 171 -28.04 -23.58 25.98
N LEU A 172 -27.81 -24.89 25.98
CA LEU A 172 -26.79 -25.53 25.14
C LEU A 172 -27.12 -25.38 23.66
N ALA A 173 -28.38 -25.54 23.27
CA ALA A 173 -28.85 -25.35 21.89
C ALA A 173 -28.71 -23.89 21.44
N LEU A 174 -29.05 -22.93 22.30
CA LEU A 174 -28.86 -21.51 22.03
C LEU A 174 -27.37 -21.15 21.95
N LEU A 175 -26.53 -21.73 22.81
CA LEU A 175 -25.08 -21.58 22.76
C LEU A 175 -24.47 -22.22 21.51
N THR A 176 -24.89 -23.41 21.09
CA THR A 176 -24.42 -24.02 19.84
C THR A 176 -24.88 -23.21 18.64
N ARG A 177 -26.11 -22.68 18.65
CA ARG A 177 -26.61 -21.81 17.57
C ARG A 177 -25.90 -20.46 17.55
N ALA A 178 -25.54 -19.91 18.70
CA ALA A 178 -24.74 -18.70 18.82
C ALA A 178 -23.29 -18.94 18.39
N VAL A 179 -22.66 -20.05 18.79
CA VAL A 179 -21.30 -20.42 18.37
C VAL A 179 -21.25 -20.73 16.88
N LEU A 180 -22.20 -21.52 16.33
CA LEU A 180 -22.34 -21.74 14.89
C LEU A 180 -22.67 -20.44 14.15
N GLY A 181 -23.44 -19.52 14.76
CA GLY A 181 -23.70 -18.18 14.25
C GLY A 181 -22.48 -17.26 14.28
N CYS A 182 -21.59 -17.38 15.29
CA CYS A 182 -20.32 -16.66 15.37
C CYS A 182 -19.27 -17.24 14.40
N TYR A 183 -19.28 -18.56 14.18
CA TYR A 183 -18.49 -19.20 13.13
C TYR A 183 -19.02 -18.85 11.74
N ALA A 184 -20.34 -18.79 11.55
CA ALA A 184 -20.97 -18.29 10.32
C ALA A 184 -20.79 -16.78 10.14
N GLY A 185 -20.60 -16.02 11.22
CA GLY A 185 -20.32 -14.57 11.22
C GLY A 185 -18.91 -14.20 10.74
N THR A 186 -18.07 -15.18 10.42
CA THR A 186 -16.79 -14.96 9.71
C THR A 186 -16.98 -14.60 8.23
N GLU A 187 -18.22 -14.51 7.74
CA GLU A 187 -18.54 -14.06 6.39
C GLU A 187 -18.26 -12.56 6.15
N ASP A 188 -18.13 -11.73 7.18
CA ASP A 188 -17.92 -10.27 7.00
C ASP A 188 -16.48 -9.88 6.59
N LEU A 189 -15.50 -10.78 6.70
CA LEU A 189 -14.13 -10.59 6.20
C LEU A 189 -13.97 -10.83 4.69
N LYS A 190 -15.02 -11.29 3.99
CA LYS A 190 -14.99 -11.59 2.55
C LYS A 190 -15.34 -10.41 1.65
N LYS A 191 -15.71 -9.25 2.21
CA LYS A 191 -16.15 -8.12 1.37
C LYS A 191 -14.96 -7.46 0.67
N PRO A 192 -15.02 -7.24 -0.66
CA PRO A 192 -13.98 -6.53 -1.38
C PRO A 192 -13.83 -5.10 -0.84
N ILE A 193 -12.60 -4.67 -0.60
CA ILE A 193 -12.27 -3.27 -0.33
C ILE A 193 -12.26 -2.56 -1.67
N ILE A 194 -13.15 -1.58 -1.86
CA ILE A 194 -13.29 -0.83 -3.11
C ILE A 194 -12.58 0.52 -3.00
N PHE A 195 -11.56 0.73 -3.84
CA PHE A 195 -10.83 1.99 -3.92
C PHE A 195 -11.38 2.92 -5.00
N ASN A 196 -12.08 2.38 -6.01
CA ASN A 196 -12.65 3.14 -7.10
C ASN A 196 -14.12 2.77 -7.36
N LYS A 197 -14.99 3.79 -7.48
CA LYS A 197 -16.43 3.62 -7.74
C LYS A 197 -16.78 3.05 -9.12
N LYS A 198 -15.82 2.97 -10.05
CA LYS A 198 -15.97 2.28 -11.35
C LYS A 198 -16.25 0.78 -11.18
N ILE A 199 -15.85 0.20 -10.06
CA ILE A 199 -16.11 -1.20 -9.73
C ILE A 199 -17.05 -1.29 -8.53
N SER A 200 -17.91 -2.31 -8.52
CA SER A 200 -18.81 -2.60 -7.40
C SER A 200 -18.54 -4.01 -6.84
N PRO A 201 -18.87 -4.28 -5.57
CA PRO A 201 -18.73 -5.61 -5.00
C PRO A 201 -19.47 -6.70 -5.80
N GLN A 202 -20.61 -6.37 -6.41
CA GLN A 202 -21.40 -7.30 -7.22
C GLN A 202 -20.65 -7.79 -8.46
N MET A 203 -19.85 -6.92 -9.08
CA MET A 203 -19.03 -7.28 -10.24
C MET A 203 -17.91 -8.26 -9.86
N LEU A 204 -17.51 -8.29 -8.60
CA LEU A 204 -16.45 -9.15 -8.07
C LEU A 204 -16.97 -10.43 -7.42
N ALA A 205 -18.29 -10.61 -7.29
CA ALA A 205 -18.90 -11.75 -6.59
C ALA A 205 -18.55 -13.12 -7.20
N PHE A 206 -18.20 -13.17 -8.49
CA PHE A 206 -17.76 -14.44 -9.11
C PHE A 206 -16.45 -14.97 -8.51
N LEU A 207 -15.62 -14.10 -7.91
CA LEU A 207 -14.34 -14.45 -7.28
C LEU A 207 -14.51 -15.21 -5.95
N ASP A 208 -15.73 -15.32 -5.44
CA ASP A 208 -16.03 -16.15 -4.26
C ASP A 208 -15.80 -17.64 -4.54
N LYS A 209 -15.80 -18.06 -5.81
CA LYS A 209 -15.46 -19.43 -6.22
C LYS A 209 -13.94 -19.65 -6.16
N GLU A 210 -13.50 -20.83 -5.73
CA GLU A 210 -12.07 -21.16 -5.64
C GLU A 210 -11.39 -21.23 -7.02
N ASP A 211 -12.13 -21.68 -8.03
CA ASP A 211 -11.68 -21.89 -9.41
C ASP A 211 -11.91 -20.69 -10.33
N ALA A 212 -12.37 -19.54 -9.79
CA ALA A 212 -12.83 -18.39 -10.57
C ALA A 212 -11.82 -17.84 -11.60
N LEU A 213 -10.52 -18.04 -11.38
CA LEU A 213 -9.43 -17.54 -12.24
C LEU A 213 -8.80 -18.62 -13.14
N THR A 214 -9.26 -19.87 -13.05
CA THR A 214 -8.61 -21.02 -13.69
C THR A 214 -8.64 -20.92 -15.22
N ASP A 215 -9.76 -20.48 -15.78
CA ASP A 215 -9.96 -20.35 -17.23
C ASP A 215 -9.59 -18.94 -17.75
N CYS A 216 -9.15 -18.03 -16.88
CA CYS A 216 -8.79 -16.69 -17.27
C CYS A 216 -7.42 -16.65 -17.96
N ARG A 217 -7.29 -15.76 -18.95
CA ARG A 217 -6.01 -15.55 -19.64
C ARG A 217 -4.97 -14.98 -18.68
N VAL A 218 -3.85 -15.67 -18.54
CA VAL A 218 -2.68 -15.18 -17.78
C VAL A 218 -1.96 -14.12 -18.60
N LEU A 219 -1.75 -12.96 -18.00
CA LEU A 219 -0.97 -11.84 -18.54
C LEU A 219 0.51 -11.94 -18.19
N GLY A 220 0.81 -12.48 -17.00
CA GLY A 220 2.17 -12.68 -16.53
C GLY A 220 2.23 -13.48 -15.23
N GLU A 221 3.38 -14.09 -14.96
CA GLU A 221 3.69 -14.84 -13.74
C GLU A 221 5.12 -14.48 -13.31
N GLY A 222 5.29 -14.10 -12.05
CA GLY A 222 6.61 -13.75 -11.49
C GLY A 222 6.62 -13.86 -9.97
N GLY A 223 7.69 -13.36 -9.34
CA GLY A 223 7.86 -13.38 -7.88
C GLY A 223 6.76 -12.64 -7.10
N ASN A 224 5.94 -11.85 -7.79
CA ASN A 224 4.87 -11.04 -7.22
C ASN A 224 3.47 -11.67 -7.45
N GLY A 225 3.41 -12.96 -7.82
CA GLY A 225 2.18 -13.69 -8.10
C GLY A 225 1.80 -13.78 -9.58
N LYS A 226 0.57 -14.27 -9.85
CA LYS A 226 0.00 -14.43 -11.20
C LYS A 226 -0.95 -13.29 -11.52
N VAL A 227 -0.88 -12.75 -12.73
CA VAL A 227 -1.79 -11.69 -13.19
C VAL A 227 -2.71 -12.23 -14.28
N TYR A 228 -4.01 -12.02 -14.13
CA TYR A 228 -5.05 -12.50 -15.05
C TYR A 228 -5.79 -11.33 -15.70
N GLN A 229 -6.15 -11.49 -16.97
CA GLN A 229 -7.10 -10.62 -17.66
C GLN A 229 -8.52 -11.12 -17.39
N VAL A 230 -9.40 -10.25 -16.90
CA VAL A 230 -10.77 -10.60 -16.58
C VAL A 230 -11.73 -9.57 -17.17
N SER A 231 -12.72 -10.02 -17.93
CA SER A 231 -13.86 -9.20 -18.36
C SER A 231 -14.96 -9.30 -17.30
N LEU A 232 -15.29 -8.18 -16.66
CA LEU A 232 -16.35 -8.12 -15.65
C LEU A 232 -17.72 -7.82 -16.29
N GLN A 233 -17.71 -7.06 -17.40
CA GLN A 233 -18.86 -6.69 -18.23
C GLN A 233 -18.36 -6.54 -19.69
N GLU A 234 -19.28 -6.41 -20.68
CA GLU A 234 -18.95 -6.39 -22.12
C GLU A 234 -17.80 -5.43 -22.47
N ASP A 235 -17.71 -4.26 -21.83
CA ASP A 235 -16.65 -3.26 -22.09
C ASP A 235 -15.79 -2.91 -20.86
N PHE A 236 -15.79 -3.75 -19.82
CA PHE A 236 -15.03 -3.48 -18.61
C PHE A 236 -14.08 -4.63 -18.28
N VAL A 237 -12.84 -4.46 -18.72
CA VAL A 237 -11.74 -5.41 -18.50
C VAL A 237 -10.84 -4.90 -17.36
N VAL A 238 -10.46 -5.81 -16.48
CA VAL A 238 -9.55 -5.57 -15.36
C VAL A 238 -8.37 -6.54 -15.40
N ALA A 239 -7.29 -6.16 -14.74
CA ALA A 239 -6.17 -7.05 -14.43
C ALA A 239 -6.26 -7.46 -12.95
N ILE A 240 -6.23 -8.77 -12.67
CA ILE A 240 -6.26 -9.28 -11.29
C ILE A 240 -4.94 -9.94 -10.97
N LYS A 241 -4.18 -9.35 -10.04
CA LYS A 241 -2.94 -9.92 -9.47
C LYS A 241 -3.32 -10.80 -8.29
N CYS A 242 -2.99 -12.08 -8.37
CA CYS A 242 -3.23 -13.10 -7.37
C CYS A 242 -1.91 -13.50 -6.71
N VAL A 243 -1.78 -13.20 -5.43
CA VAL A 243 -0.64 -13.56 -4.59
C VAL A 243 -1.10 -14.64 -3.61
N ARG A 244 -0.65 -15.89 -3.80
CA ARG A 244 -1.04 -17.00 -2.92
C ARG A 244 -0.23 -16.96 -1.63
N HIS A 245 -0.82 -17.41 -0.53
CA HIS A 245 -0.05 -17.63 0.68
C HIS A 245 0.95 -18.77 0.45
N HIS A 246 2.26 -18.48 0.57
CA HIS A 246 3.25 -19.53 0.66
C HIS A 246 2.99 -20.36 1.91
N SER A 247 2.54 -21.60 1.71
CA SER A 247 2.48 -22.63 2.75
C SER A 247 3.87 -23.25 2.86
N GLU A 248 4.82 -22.52 3.43
CA GLU A 248 6.04 -23.17 3.88
C GLU A 248 5.69 -24.08 5.07
N PRO A 249 6.05 -25.37 5.04
CA PRO A 249 5.91 -26.23 6.20
C PRO A 249 6.75 -25.63 7.34
N GLU A 250 6.17 -25.58 8.54
CA GLU A 250 6.77 -25.11 9.79
C GLU A 250 8.13 -25.79 10.07
N GLN A 251 9.21 -25.30 9.47
CA GLN A 251 10.57 -25.66 9.82
C GLN A 251 11.34 -24.37 10.08
N GLU A 252 11.48 -24.09 11.37
CA GLU A 252 12.48 -23.20 11.98
C GLU A 252 12.50 -21.77 11.41
N GLN A 253 11.44 -21.01 11.66
CA GLN A 253 11.54 -19.55 11.70
C GLN A 253 12.25 -19.15 12.99
N GLU A 254 13.54 -18.80 12.88
CA GLU A 254 14.30 -18.07 13.90
C GLU A 254 13.58 -16.74 14.24
N GLU A 255 13.75 -16.28 15.48
CA GLU A 255 13.16 -15.06 16.04
C GLU A 255 13.49 -13.80 15.21
N GLY A 256 12.67 -13.52 14.19
CA GLY A 256 12.73 -12.32 13.36
C GLY A 256 11.37 -12.05 12.71
N ASP A 257 10.85 -10.84 12.89
CA ASP A 257 9.61 -10.23 12.35
C ASP A 257 8.68 -11.15 11.51
N PRO A 258 7.52 -11.60 12.04
CA PRO A 258 6.72 -12.72 11.49
C PRO A 258 5.85 -12.36 10.26
N ILE A 259 6.25 -11.38 9.45
CA ILE A 259 5.50 -10.93 8.28
C ILE A 259 6.22 -11.40 7.01
N SER A 260 5.57 -12.29 6.25
CA SER A 260 6.10 -12.80 4.98
C SER A 260 6.44 -11.66 4.00
N HIS A 261 7.43 -11.90 3.13
CA HIS A 261 7.84 -10.94 2.10
C HIS A 261 6.64 -10.46 1.26
N ASP A 262 5.76 -11.38 0.87
CA ASP A 262 4.54 -11.07 0.11
C ASP A 262 3.58 -10.16 0.87
N ALA A 263 3.41 -10.37 2.18
CA ALA A 263 2.57 -9.53 3.00
C ALA A 263 3.14 -8.10 3.11
N LYS A 264 4.47 -7.94 3.17
CA LYS A 264 5.14 -6.62 3.10
C LYS A 264 4.88 -5.96 1.75
N GLN A 265 4.95 -6.72 0.66
CA GLN A 265 4.74 -6.22 -0.69
C GLN A 265 3.30 -5.75 -0.93
N ILE A 266 2.32 -6.57 -0.57
CA ILE A 266 0.89 -6.24 -0.67
C ILE A 266 0.59 -5.00 0.18
N ARG A 267 1.14 -4.93 1.39
CA ARG A 267 0.98 -3.77 2.27
C ARG A 267 1.51 -2.50 1.63
N ALA A 268 2.73 -2.51 1.09
CA ALA A 268 3.32 -1.34 0.43
C ALA A 268 2.46 -0.87 -0.75
N GLU A 269 1.94 -1.82 -1.53
CA GLU A 269 1.09 -1.53 -2.69
C GLU A 269 -0.28 -0.93 -2.27
N LEU A 270 -0.91 -1.45 -1.22
CA LEU A 270 -2.17 -0.92 -0.67
C LEU A 270 -1.98 0.45 -0.01
N GLU A 271 -0.92 0.65 0.77
CA GLU A 271 -0.62 1.94 1.42
C GLU A 271 -0.30 3.03 0.40
N THR A 272 0.29 2.66 -0.74
CA THR A 272 0.64 3.59 -1.82
C THR A 272 -0.54 3.84 -2.76
N LEU A 273 -1.01 2.81 -3.48
CA LEU A 273 -2.03 2.95 -4.52
C LEU A 273 -3.46 3.08 -4.01
N GLY A 274 -3.75 2.69 -2.76
CA GLY A 274 -5.09 2.77 -2.20
C GLY A 274 -5.62 4.21 -2.11
N PHE A 275 -4.73 5.20 -2.02
CA PHE A 275 -5.10 6.59 -1.74
C PHE A 275 -4.62 7.61 -2.78
N ILE A 276 -3.70 7.25 -3.69
CA ILE A 276 -3.20 8.15 -4.73
C ILE A 276 -3.88 7.91 -6.08
N ARG A 277 -4.05 8.97 -6.87
CA ARG A 277 -4.64 8.90 -8.21
C ARG A 277 -3.95 9.87 -9.13
N HIS A 278 -3.43 9.36 -10.24
CA HIS A 278 -2.77 10.17 -11.26
C HIS A 278 -2.85 9.46 -12.61
N ARG A 279 -2.91 10.21 -13.72
CA ARG A 279 -3.10 9.65 -15.08
C ARG A 279 -1.99 8.70 -15.52
N ASN A 280 -0.76 8.90 -15.05
CA ASN A 280 0.40 8.06 -15.34
C ASN A 280 0.74 7.07 -14.22
N LEU A 281 -0.22 6.74 -13.35
CA LEU A 281 -0.10 5.67 -12.37
C LEU A 281 -1.22 4.66 -12.62
N VAL A 282 -0.89 3.36 -12.57
CA VAL A 282 -1.87 2.28 -12.73
C VAL A 282 -2.81 2.30 -11.53
N GLN A 283 -4.10 2.38 -11.80
CA GLN A 283 -5.09 2.52 -10.76
C GLN A 283 -5.48 1.18 -10.13
N LEU A 284 -5.28 1.07 -8.81
CA LEU A 284 -5.88 0.02 -8.00
C LEU A 284 -7.39 0.31 -7.84
N LEU A 285 -8.23 -0.64 -8.23
CA LEU A 285 -9.69 -0.54 -8.21
C LEU A 285 -10.28 -1.19 -6.95
N ALA A 286 -9.78 -2.37 -6.59
CA ALA A 286 -10.25 -3.12 -5.44
C ALA A 286 -9.17 -4.06 -4.88
N TYR A 287 -9.38 -4.51 -3.65
CA TYR A 287 -8.61 -5.56 -2.99
C TYR A 287 -9.55 -6.59 -2.36
N ILE A 288 -9.23 -7.87 -2.50
CA ILE A 288 -9.98 -8.98 -1.93
C ILE A 288 -9.01 -9.86 -1.14
N PHE A 289 -9.37 -10.14 0.09
CA PHE A 289 -8.69 -11.11 0.93
C PHE A 289 -9.42 -12.46 0.85
N LYS A 290 -8.72 -13.52 0.43
CA LYS A 290 -9.19 -14.91 0.49
C LYS A 290 -8.33 -15.67 1.50
N SER A 291 -8.81 -16.82 1.95
CA SER A 291 -8.10 -17.66 2.91
C SER A 291 -6.77 -18.23 2.38
N ASP A 292 -6.64 -18.35 1.06
CA ASP A 292 -5.51 -18.96 0.37
C ASP A 292 -4.70 -17.93 -0.46
N SER A 293 -5.21 -16.72 -0.63
CA SER A 293 -4.66 -15.74 -1.55
C SER A 293 -5.14 -14.31 -1.32
N HIS A 294 -4.34 -13.36 -1.78
CA HIS A 294 -4.68 -11.95 -1.91
C HIS A 294 -4.91 -11.61 -3.38
N LEU A 295 -6.03 -10.93 -3.67
CA LEU A 295 -6.34 -10.45 -5.02
C LEU A 295 -6.32 -8.93 -5.06
N LEU A 296 -5.50 -8.37 -5.95
CA LEU A 296 -5.43 -6.94 -6.23
C LEU A 296 -6.00 -6.71 -7.64
N VAL A 297 -7.03 -5.87 -7.74
CA VAL A 297 -7.76 -5.61 -8.98
C VAL A 297 -7.37 -4.24 -9.52
N TYR A 298 -6.82 -4.19 -10.73
CA TYR A 298 -6.36 -2.98 -11.41
C TYR A 298 -7.15 -2.71 -12.68
N GLU A 299 -7.05 -1.47 -13.18
CA GLU A 299 -7.39 -1.19 -14.58
C GLU A 299 -6.54 -2.06 -15.53
N PHE A 300 -7.16 -2.53 -16.61
CA PHE A 300 -6.46 -3.30 -17.63
C PHE A 300 -5.72 -2.37 -18.61
N MET A 301 -4.48 -2.71 -18.91
CA MET A 301 -3.61 -1.95 -19.81
C MET A 301 -3.41 -2.74 -21.12
N PRO A 302 -4.12 -2.40 -22.20
CA PRO A 302 -4.16 -3.21 -23.42
C PRO A 302 -2.82 -3.25 -24.19
N GLY A 303 -1.97 -2.23 -24.04
CA GLY A 303 -0.64 -2.18 -24.64
C GLY A 303 0.40 -3.09 -23.95
N GLY A 304 0.04 -3.72 -22.82
CA GLY A 304 0.95 -4.55 -22.05
C GLY A 304 2.05 -3.74 -21.37
N SER A 305 3.19 -4.36 -21.09
CA SER A 305 4.34 -3.67 -20.50
C SER A 305 5.25 -3.03 -21.56
N LEU A 306 5.99 -2.00 -21.18
CA LEU A 306 7.04 -1.42 -22.02
C LEU A 306 8.15 -2.45 -22.30
N GLN A 307 8.38 -3.41 -21.40
CA GLN A 307 9.30 -4.51 -21.66
C GLN A 307 8.86 -5.37 -22.86
N ASP A 308 7.56 -5.66 -22.96
CA ASP A 308 7.00 -6.40 -24.10
C ASP A 308 7.14 -5.59 -25.40
N ALA A 309 6.89 -4.27 -25.34
CA ALA A 309 7.09 -3.38 -26.47
C ALA A 309 8.56 -3.36 -26.93
N LEU A 310 9.52 -3.18 -26.00
CA LEU A 310 10.95 -3.21 -26.30
C LEU A 310 11.38 -4.56 -26.92
N ASN A 311 10.88 -5.69 -26.38
CA ASN A 311 11.15 -7.02 -26.93
C ASN A 311 10.61 -7.17 -28.36
N ARG A 312 9.43 -6.61 -28.64
CA ARG A 312 8.83 -6.62 -29.99
C ARG A 312 9.58 -5.72 -30.96
N MET A 313 10.06 -4.56 -30.49
CA MET A 313 10.90 -3.64 -31.25
C MET A 313 12.24 -4.28 -31.61
N ALA A 314 12.90 -4.93 -30.65
CA ALA A 314 14.15 -5.66 -30.89
C ALA A 314 13.98 -6.80 -31.91
N LYS A 315 12.79 -7.41 -31.98
CA LYS A 315 12.44 -8.43 -32.99
C LYS A 315 11.97 -7.84 -34.33
N GLY A 316 11.81 -6.52 -34.45
CA GLY A 316 11.27 -5.86 -35.65
C GLY A 316 9.77 -6.07 -35.88
N THR A 317 9.02 -6.52 -34.85
CA THR A 317 7.57 -6.80 -34.92
C THR A 317 6.71 -5.65 -34.40
N LEU A 318 7.34 -4.59 -33.92
CA LEU A 318 6.72 -3.33 -33.51
C LEU A 318 7.68 -2.21 -33.86
N THR A 319 7.17 -1.11 -34.39
CA THR A 319 7.94 0.11 -34.64
C THR A 319 7.23 1.26 -33.96
N LEU A 320 7.86 1.85 -32.95
CA LEU A 320 7.40 3.09 -32.33
C LEU A 320 8.19 4.25 -32.94
N SER A 321 7.45 5.22 -33.46
CA SER A 321 7.96 6.50 -33.93
C SER A 321 8.55 7.32 -32.78
N TRP A 322 9.37 8.32 -33.09
CA TRP A 322 9.89 9.23 -32.07
C TRP A 322 8.78 9.92 -31.25
N PRO A 323 7.71 10.47 -31.85
CA PRO A 323 6.58 11.05 -31.11
C PRO A 323 5.98 10.11 -30.05
N GLU A 324 5.80 8.82 -30.38
CA GLU A 324 5.25 7.82 -29.45
C GLU A 324 6.24 7.52 -28.32
N ARG A 325 7.53 7.35 -28.63
CA ARG A 325 8.56 7.13 -27.59
C ARG A 325 8.67 8.33 -26.67
N HIS A 326 8.66 9.55 -27.22
CA HIS A 326 8.70 10.78 -26.44
C HIS A 326 7.48 10.92 -25.52
N ARG A 327 6.28 10.57 -25.99
CA ARG A 327 5.06 10.51 -25.17
C ARG A 327 5.22 9.55 -23.99
N ILE A 328 5.72 8.33 -24.23
CA ILE A 328 6.00 7.35 -23.18
C ILE A 328 6.97 7.95 -22.14
N LEU A 329 8.07 8.57 -22.58
CA LEU A 329 9.03 9.24 -21.68
C LEU A 329 8.35 10.32 -20.84
N CYS A 330 7.59 11.22 -21.46
CA CYS A 330 6.88 12.26 -20.73
C CYS A 330 5.87 11.68 -19.71
N GLY A 331 5.12 10.65 -20.08
CA GLY A 331 4.16 10.00 -19.17
C GLY A 331 4.84 9.37 -17.95
N VAL A 332 5.95 8.65 -18.15
CA VAL A 332 6.76 8.10 -17.04
C VAL A 332 7.28 9.21 -16.14
N ALA A 333 7.82 10.28 -16.72
CA ALA A 333 8.33 11.43 -15.95
C ALA A 333 7.22 12.16 -15.18
N GLN A 334 6.01 12.28 -15.73
CA GLN A 334 4.85 12.85 -15.05
C GLN A 334 4.43 12.00 -13.83
N GLY A 335 4.32 10.68 -14.00
CA GLY A 335 4.03 9.76 -12.89
C GLY A 335 5.10 9.83 -11.79
N LEU A 336 6.37 9.84 -12.17
CA LEU A 336 7.49 9.89 -11.23
C LEU A 336 7.57 11.23 -10.48
N ALA A 337 7.36 12.35 -11.19
CA ALA A 337 7.32 13.68 -10.58
C ALA A 337 6.16 13.81 -9.57
N TYR A 338 5.02 13.18 -9.84
CA TYR A 338 3.91 13.13 -8.91
C TYR A 338 4.26 12.34 -7.64
N LEU A 339 4.89 11.16 -7.76
CA LEU A 339 5.30 10.35 -6.61
C LEU A 339 6.34 11.06 -5.74
N HIS A 340 7.26 11.80 -6.37
CA HIS A 340 8.31 12.55 -5.68
C HIS A 340 7.85 13.94 -5.21
N ASN A 341 6.59 14.31 -5.43
CA ASN A 341 6.12 15.64 -5.10
C ASN A 341 6.04 15.86 -3.59
N GLU A 342 6.99 16.65 -3.09
CA GLU A 342 7.13 17.01 -1.69
C GLU A 342 5.90 17.74 -1.12
N SER A 343 5.06 18.36 -1.98
CA SER A 343 3.87 19.09 -1.54
C SER A 343 2.76 18.19 -0.98
N LEU A 344 2.88 16.86 -1.11
CA LEU A 344 1.94 15.88 -0.56
C LEU A 344 2.26 15.49 0.90
N GLY A 345 3.20 16.16 1.57
CA GLY A 345 3.58 15.90 2.96
C GLY A 345 4.51 14.70 3.15
N SER A 346 4.73 13.91 2.10
CA SER A 346 5.69 12.79 2.05
C SER A 346 6.10 12.53 0.59
N SER A 347 7.25 11.89 0.38
CA SER A 347 7.69 11.45 -0.95
C SER A 347 7.53 9.94 -1.07
N ILE A 348 7.08 9.46 -2.21
CA ILE A 348 6.98 8.03 -2.51
C ILE A 348 8.13 7.64 -3.42
N VAL A 349 9.00 6.73 -2.98
CA VAL A 349 10.08 6.17 -3.80
C VAL A 349 9.64 4.79 -4.31
N HIS A 350 9.67 4.59 -5.63
CA HIS A 350 9.17 3.38 -6.28
C HIS A 350 10.08 2.17 -6.08
N ARG A 351 11.41 2.37 -6.15
CA ARG A 351 12.49 1.38 -5.93
C ARG A 351 12.64 0.26 -6.96
N ASP A 352 11.61 -0.05 -7.74
CA ASP A 352 11.69 -1.02 -8.85
C ASP A 352 11.18 -0.44 -10.17
N LEU A 353 11.62 0.77 -10.53
CA LEU A 353 11.26 1.39 -11.79
C LEU A 353 12.03 0.73 -12.96
N LYS A 354 11.30 0.05 -13.85
CA LYS A 354 11.83 -0.68 -15.01
C LYS A 354 10.75 -0.84 -16.09
N PRO A 355 11.09 -1.19 -17.35
CA PRO A 355 10.11 -1.34 -18.41
C PRO A 355 8.99 -2.35 -18.12
N ALA A 356 9.27 -3.41 -17.36
CA ALA A 356 8.25 -4.40 -17.00
C ALA A 356 7.16 -3.82 -16.07
N ASN A 357 7.48 -2.75 -15.33
CA ASN A 357 6.59 -2.06 -14.40
C ASN A 357 6.01 -0.76 -14.99
N ILE A 358 6.24 -0.50 -16.28
CA ILE A 358 5.65 0.60 -17.03
C ILE A 358 4.64 -0.01 -18.00
N LEU A 359 3.36 0.20 -17.74
CA LEU A 359 2.28 -0.33 -18.59
C LEU A 359 1.82 0.72 -19.59
N LEU A 360 1.37 0.26 -20.76
CA LEU A 360 0.95 1.09 -21.88
C LEU A 360 -0.53 0.89 -22.17
N ASP A 361 -1.25 1.98 -22.44
CA ASP A 361 -2.61 1.89 -22.96
C ASP A 361 -2.61 1.77 -24.49
N GLU A 362 -3.80 1.88 -25.11
CA GLU A 362 -3.97 1.77 -26.56
C GLU A 362 -3.29 2.91 -27.33
N GLY A 363 -3.13 4.09 -26.71
CA GLY A 363 -2.48 5.27 -27.28
C GLY A 363 -0.98 5.38 -26.98
N TYR A 364 -0.39 4.33 -26.38
CA TYR A 364 0.97 4.35 -25.83
C TYR A 364 1.19 5.42 -24.74
N GLU A 365 0.14 5.77 -23.99
CA GLU A 365 0.32 6.53 -22.75
C GLU A 365 0.85 5.59 -21.66
N ALA A 366 1.90 6.07 -20.97
CA ALA A 366 2.60 5.28 -19.97
C ALA A 366 2.00 5.44 -18.58
N LYS A 367 1.85 4.33 -17.86
CA LYS A 367 1.46 4.29 -16.45
C LYS A 367 2.43 3.45 -15.63
N LEU A 368 2.91 4.01 -14.51
CA LEU A 368 3.73 3.28 -13.55
C LEU A 368 2.86 2.29 -12.76
N GLY A 369 3.29 1.05 -12.64
CA GLY A 369 2.64 -0.01 -11.88
C GLY A 369 3.61 -0.78 -10.99
N ASP A 370 3.10 -1.76 -10.25
CA ASP A 370 3.83 -2.62 -9.31
C ASP A 370 4.56 -1.84 -8.19
N PHE A 371 3.77 -1.37 -7.22
CA PHE A 371 4.24 -0.60 -6.07
C PHE A 371 4.66 -1.48 -4.89
N GLY A 372 4.92 -2.75 -5.15
CA GLY A 372 5.22 -3.71 -4.10
C GLY A 372 6.47 -3.40 -3.28
N LEU A 373 7.43 -2.68 -3.85
CA LEU A 373 8.63 -2.24 -3.14
C LEU A 373 8.58 -0.76 -2.74
N ALA A 374 7.48 -0.06 -3.06
CA ALA A 374 7.37 1.37 -2.83
C ALA A 374 7.45 1.71 -1.35
N ALA A 375 8.04 2.86 -1.06
CA ALA A 375 8.23 3.32 0.31
C ALA A 375 7.88 4.80 0.44
N ILE A 376 7.15 5.14 1.49
CA ILE A 376 6.87 6.52 1.88
C ILE A 376 8.05 7.03 2.71
N VAL A 377 8.75 8.02 2.17
CA VAL A 377 9.93 8.65 2.75
C VAL A 377 9.53 10.03 3.30
N PRO A 378 9.78 10.33 4.59
CA PRO A 378 9.52 11.64 5.16
C PRO A 378 10.31 12.75 4.46
N LEU A 379 9.71 13.93 4.27
CA LEU A 379 10.31 15.04 3.49
C LEU A 379 11.68 15.51 3.97
N LYS A 380 11.97 15.39 5.27
CA LYS A 380 13.26 15.82 5.85
C LYS A 380 14.36 14.77 5.69
N ALA A 381 14.02 13.55 5.26
CA ALA A 381 14.99 12.49 5.07
C ALA A 381 15.66 12.63 3.70
N THR A 382 16.99 12.64 3.68
CA THR A 382 17.76 12.68 2.41
C THR A 382 17.74 11.32 1.70
N HIS A 383 17.46 10.26 2.43
CA HIS A 383 17.43 8.87 1.98
C HIS A 383 16.64 8.04 3.01
N ALA A 384 16.23 6.85 2.60
CA ALA A 384 15.79 5.79 3.49
C ALA A 384 16.75 4.59 3.36
N THR A 385 16.80 3.76 4.40
CA THR A 385 17.65 2.57 4.46
C THR A 385 16.78 1.32 4.51
N THR A 386 17.28 0.21 4.00
CA THR A 386 16.62 -1.10 4.08
C THR A 386 17.66 -2.18 4.36
N ASP A 387 17.24 -3.26 5.00
CA ASP A 387 18.14 -4.40 5.28
C ASP A 387 18.25 -5.37 4.10
N VAL A 388 17.33 -5.29 3.12
CA VAL A 388 17.27 -6.20 1.97
C VAL A 388 17.39 -5.42 0.67
N LEU A 389 18.32 -5.85 -0.19
CA LEU A 389 18.49 -5.27 -1.51
C LEU A 389 17.41 -5.85 -2.40
N ALA A 390 16.53 -4.98 -2.90
CA ALA A 390 15.44 -5.35 -3.76
C ALA A 390 15.40 -4.43 -4.99
N GLY A 391 14.95 -4.96 -6.12
CA GLY A 391 14.94 -4.26 -7.41
C GLY A 391 15.58 -5.10 -8.50
N THR A 392 15.62 -4.57 -9.72
CA THR A 392 16.09 -5.31 -10.90
C THR A 392 17.51 -4.92 -11.30
N ILE A 393 18.38 -5.91 -11.48
CA ILE A 393 19.77 -5.71 -11.91
C ILE A 393 19.80 -4.91 -13.22
N GLY A 394 20.69 -3.92 -13.28
CA GLY A 394 20.81 -2.97 -14.40
C GLY A 394 20.00 -1.67 -14.22
N PHE A 395 18.99 -1.68 -13.35
CA PHE A 395 18.20 -0.47 -13.00
C PHE A 395 18.53 0.06 -11.60
N ILE A 396 19.00 -0.82 -10.69
CA ILE A 396 19.40 -0.42 -9.35
C ILE A 396 20.54 0.61 -9.41
N ALA A 397 20.31 1.75 -8.75
CA ALA A 397 21.30 2.81 -8.64
C ALA A 397 22.53 2.37 -7.83
N PRO A 398 23.75 2.82 -8.18
CA PRO A 398 24.99 2.33 -7.58
C PRO A 398 25.07 2.59 -6.08
N GLU A 399 24.61 3.76 -5.61
CA GLU A 399 24.56 4.09 -4.18
C GLU A 399 23.61 3.18 -3.43
N TYR A 400 22.50 2.77 -4.06
CA TYR A 400 21.52 1.88 -3.44
C TYR A 400 22.09 0.46 -3.32
N HIS A 401 22.71 -0.05 -4.39
CA HIS A 401 23.38 -1.34 -4.37
C HIS A 401 24.49 -1.42 -3.30
N GLN A 402 25.29 -0.35 -3.16
CA GLN A 402 26.47 -0.36 -2.27
C GLN A 402 26.15 -0.10 -0.80
N THR A 403 25.16 0.75 -0.52
CA THR A 403 24.92 1.27 0.83
C THR A 403 23.57 0.87 1.40
N MET A 404 22.72 0.21 0.60
CA MET A 404 21.33 -0.12 0.96
C MET A 404 20.45 1.11 1.23
N ARG A 405 20.90 2.28 0.76
CA ARG A 405 20.19 3.56 0.90
C ARG A 405 19.56 3.94 -0.43
N TYR A 406 18.26 4.20 -0.42
CA TYR A 406 17.53 4.62 -1.60
C TYR A 406 16.91 6.00 -1.36
N SER A 407 16.63 6.70 -2.46
CA SER A 407 16.00 8.01 -2.44
C SER A 407 15.25 8.24 -3.75
N GLN A 408 14.58 9.39 -3.88
CA GLN A 408 14.04 9.86 -5.17
C GLN A 408 15.10 9.82 -6.28
N LYS A 409 16.37 10.09 -5.96
CA LYS A 409 17.47 10.08 -6.95
C LYS A 409 17.81 8.68 -7.43
N SER A 410 17.48 7.63 -6.67
CA SER A 410 17.65 6.24 -7.08
C SER A 410 16.61 5.84 -8.13
N ASP A 411 15.37 6.34 -8.00
CA ASP A 411 14.35 6.22 -9.05
C ASP A 411 14.72 7.01 -10.32
N VAL A 412 15.27 8.22 -10.17
CA VAL A 412 15.75 9.02 -11.32
C VAL A 412 16.83 8.29 -12.10
N PHE A 413 17.76 7.61 -11.42
CA PHE A 413 18.75 6.76 -12.09
C PHE A 413 18.09 5.66 -12.91
N SER A 414 17.15 4.93 -12.29
CA SER A 414 16.39 3.86 -12.93
C SER A 414 15.63 4.38 -14.16
N TYR A 415 15.07 5.58 -14.08
CA TYR A 415 14.40 6.24 -15.20
C TYR A 415 15.37 6.63 -16.33
N GLY A 416 16.58 7.09 -15.99
CA GLY A 416 17.65 7.33 -16.96
C GLY A 416 17.98 6.09 -17.79
N VAL A 417 18.01 4.92 -17.15
CA VAL A 417 18.16 3.62 -17.84
C VAL A 417 16.99 3.36 -18.79
N VAL A 418 15.75 3.61 -18.37
CA VAL A 418 14.56 3.47 -19.24
C VAL A 418 14.64 4.38 -20.47
N ILE A 419 15.05 5.65 -20.30
CA ILE A 419 15.25 6.58 -21.43
C ILE A 419 16.28 5.99 -22.40
N ALA A 420 17.40 5.49 -21.89
CA ALA A 420 18.45 4.87 -22.70
C ALA A 420 17.91 3.69 -23.52
N GLN A 421 17.12 2.80 -22.92
CA GLN A 421 16.54 1.65 -23.63
C GLN A 421 15.54 2.07 -24.71
N LEU A 422 14.70 3.08 -24.46
CA LEU A 422 13.75 3.55 -25.47
C LEU A 422 14.43 4.17 -26.68
N VAL A 423 15.57 4.86 -26.48
CA VAL A 423 16.33 5.46 -27.58
C VAL A 423 17.13 4.42 -28.37
N THR A 424 17.67 3.40 -27.71
CA THR A 424 18.70 2.51 -28.28
C THR A 424 18.18 1.10 -28.57
N VAL A 425 17.07 0.70 -27.93
CA VAL A 425 16.52 -0.66 -27.89
C VAL A 425 17.54 -1.70 -27.36
N ARG A 426 18.55 -1.26 -26.61
CA ARG A 426 19.56 -2.11 -25.96
C ARG A 426 19.14 -2.49 -24.55
N SER A 427 19.56 -3.67 -24.08
CA SER A 427 19.42 -4.06 -22.68
C SER A 427 20.59 -3.54 -21.83
N PRO A 428 20.36 -2.99 -20.62
CA PRO A 428 21.42 -2.49 -19.73
C PRO A 428 22.34 -3.60 -19.22
N THR A 429 21.98 -4.87 -19.38
CA THR A 429 22.76 -6.03 -18.96
C THR A 429 23.52 -6.71 -20.11
N GLU A 430 23.52 -6.13 -21.32
CA GLU A 430 24.31 -6.68 -22.43
C GLU A 430 25.81 -6.62 -22.13
N GLN A 431 26.54 -7.67 -22.53
CA GLN A 431 27.97 -7.86 -22.25
C GLN A 431 28.82 -6.65 -22.67
N PHE A 432 28.50 -6.02 -23.80
CA PHE A 432 29.24 -4.87 -24.30
C PHE A 432 29.15 -3.64 -23.37
N ILE A 433 28.10 -3.52 -22.54
CA ILE A 433 27.95 -2.41 -21.58
C ILE A 433 28.89 -2.61 -20.39
N VAL A 434 29.06 -3.86 -19.95
CA VAL A 434 30.03 -4.25 -18.93
C VAL A 434 31.45 -3.95 -19.42
N GLU A 435 31.75 -4.31 -20.68
CA GLU A 435 33.05 -4.05 -21.31
C GLU A 435 33.31 -2.55 -21.56
N ASN A 436 32.27 -1.74 -21.73
CA ASN A 436 32.38 -0.30 -22.01
C ASN A 436 32.28 0.60 -20.76
N GLY A 437 32.55 0.08 -19.57
CA GLY A 437 32.74 0.89 -18.37
C GLY A 437 31.71 0.70 -17.26
N GLY A 438 30.82 -0.29 -17.39
CA GLY A 438 30.05 -0.84 -16.26
C GLY A 438 28.61 -0.32 -16.10
N SER A 439 28.15 0.64 -16.90
CA SER A 439 26.74 1.07 -16.94
C SER A 439 26.33 1.63 -18.31
N ILE A 440 25.03 1.53 -18.63
CA ILE A 440 24.47 2.06 -19.88
C ILE A 440 24.65 3.59 -20.00
N GLY A 441 24.63 4.29 -18.88
CA GLY A 441 24.86 5.74 -18.82
C GLY A 441 26.26 6.14 -19.25
N GLN A 442 27.28 5.44 -18.76
CA GLN A 442 28.68 5.68 -19.15
C GLN A 442 28.92 5.30 -20.61
N TRP A 443 28.29 4.24 -21.10
CA TRP A 443 28.35 3.88 -22.51
C TRP A 443 27.72 4.99 -23.40
N LEU A 444 26.52 5.47 -23.05
CA LEU A 444 25.88 6.59 -23.76
C LEU A 444 26.75 7.85 -23.74
N GLN A 445 27.40 8.15 -22.61
CA GLN A 445 28.30 9.29 -22.50
C GLN A 445 29.47 9.19 -23.50
N LYS A 446 30.05 8.00 -23.66
CA LYS A 446 31.10 7.74 -24.67
C LYS A 446 30.57 7.90 -26.09
N CYS A 447 29.37 7.39 -26.38
CA CYS A 447 28.73 7.58 -27.68
C CYS A 447 28.52 9.07 -28.00
N LEU A 448 28.03 9.86 -27.03
CA LEU A 448 27.83 11.30 -27.20
C LEU A 448 29.14 12.09 -27.40
N GLN A 449 30.27 11.56 -26.95
CA GLN A 449 31.60 12.14 -27.13
C GLN A 449 32.30 11.63 -28.41
N SER A 450 31.74 10.63 -29.08
CA SER A 450 32.28 10.09 -30.32
C SER A 450 32.04 11.05 -31.50
N GLY A 451 32.74 10.82 -32.62
CA GLY A 451 32.52 11.59 -33.85
C GLY A 451 31.15 11.37 -34.50
N ASN A 452 30.42 10.32 -34.11
CA ASN A 452 29.11 9.98 -34.68
C ASN A 452 28.15 9.42 -33.60
N PRO A 453 27.56 10.28 -32.76
CA PRO A 453 26.68 9.85 -31.67
C PRO A 453 25.37 9.20 -32.12
N VAL A 454 25.00 9.40 -33.40
CA VAL A 454 23.76 8.88 -34.01
C VAL A 454 23.80 7.35 -34.15
N GLU A 455 24.99 6.73 -34.19
CA GLU A 455 25.14 5.26 -34.26
C GLU A 455 24.57 4.51 -33.05
N ALA A 456 24.44 5.19 -31.91
CA ALA A 456 23.85 4.59 -30.72
C ALA A 456 22.31 4.56 -30.76
N ILE A 457 21.68 5.37 -31.62
CA ILE A 457 20.24 5.47 -31.75
C ILE A 457 19.71 4.20 -32.44
N ASP A 458 18.51 3.77 -32.05
CA ASP A 458 17.78 2.72 -32.75
C ASP A 458 17.71 3.01 -34.27
N PRO A 459 18.20 2.09 -35.13
CA PRO A 459 18.14 2.24 -36.58
C PRO A 459 16.76 2.61 -37.12
N ALA A 460 15.67 2.19 -36.45
CA ALA A 460 14.31 2.52 -36.85
C ALA A 460 13.94 4.01 -36.70
N LEU A 461 14.73 4.78 -35.95
CA LEU A 461 14.57 6.23 -35.79
C LEU A 461 15.49 7.05 -36.70
N ILE A 462 16.45 6.41 -37.38
CA ILE A 462 17.38 7.12 -38.27
C ILE A 462 16.67 7.56 -39.54
N GLY A 463 16.84 8.84 -39.89
CA GLY A 463 16.15 9.46 -41.02
C GLY A 463 14.74 9.95 -40.68
N SER A 464 14.31 9.90 -39.42
CA SER A 464 12.99 10.40 -39.00
C SER A 464 12.92 11.93 -38.91
N GLY A 465 14.05 12.64 -38.97
CA GLY A 465 14.12 14.09 -38.80
C GLY A 465 14.05 14.56 -37.34
N TYR A 466 14.25 13.64 -36.38
CA TYR A 466 14.22 13.89 -34.93
C TYR A 466 15.55 13.55 -34.23
N GLU A 467 16.63 13.38 -34.99
CA GLU A 467 17.92 12.95 -34.47
C GLU A 467 18.45 13.91 -33.40
N ALA A 468 18.25 15.22 -33.58
CA ALA A 468 18.64 16.23 -32.59
C ALA A 468 17.86 16.08 -31.28
N GLU A 469 16.55 15.85 -31.36
CA GLU A 469 15.64 15.61 -30.24
C GLU A 469 15.99 14.32 -29.49
N ILE A 470 16.29 13.26 -30.23
CA ILE A 470 16.71 11.96 -29.67
C ILE A 470 18.05 12.12 -28.94
N LEU A 471 19.00 12.87 -29.51
CA LEU A 471 20.28 13.18 -28.85
C LEU A 471 20.10 14.01 -27.56
N LEU A 472 19.09 14.89 -27.49
CA LEU A 472 18.74 15.58 -26.24
C LEU A 472 18.23 14.60 -25.19
N ALA A 473 17.36 13.65 -25.56
CA ALA A 473 16.92 12.61 -24.64
C ALA A 473 18.07 11.71 -24.15
N MET A 474 19.04 11.39 -25.01
CA MET A 474 20.26 10.68 -24.58
C MET A 474 21.06 11.49 -23.56
N LYS A 475 21.20 12.81 -23.73
CA LYS A 475 21.87 13.68 -22.75
C LYS A 475 21.13 13.69 -21.41
N ILE A 476 19.80 13.72 -21.43
CA ILE A 476 18.96 13.60 -20.22
C ILE A 476 19.19 12.25 -19.55
N ALA A 477 19.23 11.14 -20.31
CA ALA A 477 19.53 9.82 -19.78
C ALA A 477 20.88 9.79 -19.06
N VAL A 478 21.94 10.31 -19.70
CA VAL A 478 23.28 10.42 -19.09
C VAL A 478 23.24 11.22 -17.79
N PHE A 479 22.54 12.35 -17.78
CA PHE A 479 22.41 13.20 -16.58
C PHE A 479 21.67 12.50 -15.44
N CYS A 480 20.60 11.74 -15.76
CA CYS A 480 19.87 10.93 -14.80
C CYS A 480 20.71 9.77 -14.25
N THR A 481 21.58 9.18 -15.06
CA THR A 481 22.45 8.05 -14.68
C THR A 481 23.78 8.45 -14.06
N ASN A 482 23.93 9.70 -13.58
CA ASN A 482 25.16 10.13 -12.92
C ASN A 482 25.48 9.24 -11.70
N LEU A 483 26.74 8.86 -11.51
CA LEU A 483 27.15 8.02 -10.37
C LEU A 483 26.96 8.74 -9.03
N ASP A 484 27.12 10.06 -9.00
CA ASP A 484 26.80 10.88 -7.83
C ASP A 484 25.29 11.23 -7.83
N PRO A 485 24.48 10.72 -6.86
CA PRO A 485 23.06 11.02 -6.79
C PRO A 485 22.76 12.51 -6.57
N LEU A 486 23.69 13.29 -6.02
CA LEU A 486 23.51 14.73 -5.83
C LEU A 486 23.51 15.48 -7.17
N GLN A 487 24.29 15.00 -8.13
CA GLN A 487 24.36 15.57 -9.48
C GLN A 487 23.16 15.18 -10.36
N ARG A 488 22.36 14.19 -9.97
CA ARG A 488 21.17 13.82 -10.75
C ARG A 488 20.09 14.92 -10.62
N PRO A 489 19.36 15.25 -11.70
CA PRO A 489 18.23 16.17 -11.63
C PRO A 489 17.10 15.62 -10.73
N LYS A 490 16.19 16.48 -10.28
CA LYS A 490 14.90 16.04 -9.71
C LYS A 490 14.00 15.49 -10.82
N SER A 491 13.11 14.56 -10.50
CA SER A 491 12.14 14.01 -11.48
C SER A 491 11.28 15.10 -12.14
N SER A 492 10.90 16.15 -11.40
CA SER A 492 10.23 17.33 -11.94
C SER A 492 11.06 18.12 -12.95
N GLU A 493 12.38 18.17 -12.78
CA GLU A 493 13.30 18.81 -13.74
C GLU A 493 13.48 17.96 -14.99
N VAL A 494 13.58 16.63 -14.82
CA VAL A 494 13.59 15.68 -15.94
C VAL A 494 12.34 15.84 -16.81
N LEU A 495 11.17 15.94 -16.18
CA LEU A 495 9.91 16.22 -16.88
C LEU A 495 9.99 17.53 -17.68
N LYS A 496 10.45 18.62 -17.07
CA LYS A 496 10.61 19.92 -17.75
C LYS A 496 11.56 19.82 -18.94
N MET A 497 12.70 19.15 -18.79
CA MET A 497 13.66 18.96 -19.88
C MET A 497 13.05 18.15 -21.04
N LEU A 498 12.30 17.09 -20.75
CA LEU A 498 11.64 16.28 -21.77
C LEU A 498 10.54 17.06 -22.51
N LEU A 499 9.74 17.86 -21.79
CA LEU A 499 8.68 18.68 -22.40
C LEU A 499 9.22 19.80 -23.29
N GLN A 500 10.48 20.22 -23.11
CA GLN A 500 11.15 21.18 -23.98
C GLN A 500 11.65 20.58 -25.30
N ILE A 501 11.71 19.24 -25.41
CA ILE A 501 12.06 18.57 -26.66
C ILE A 501 10.88 18.67 -27.62
N ARG A 502 11.14 19.16 -28.83
CA ARG A 502 10.13 19.32 -29.88
C ARG A 502 9.45 17.99 -30.22
N ASN A 503 8.13 17.95 -30.21
CA ASN A 503 7.31 16.83 -30.66
C ASN A 503 6.07 17.37 -31.40
N PRO A 504 5.74 16.90 -32.62
CA PRO A 504 4.54 17.31 -33.35
C PRO A 504 3.24 16.91 -32.65
N ASP A 505 3.25 15.84 -31.86
CA ASP A 505 2.11 15.44 -31.04
C ASP A 505 2.26 16.08 -29.66
N PRO A 506 1.49 17.12 -29.31
CA PRO A 506 1.58 17.73 -27.99
C PRO A 506 1.16 16.71 -26.93
N VAL A 507 2.03 16.46 -25.96
CA VAL A 507 1.69 15.71 -24.74
C VAL A 507 0.71 16.56 -23.93
N PRO A 508 -0.45 16.05 -23.47
CA PRO A 508 -1.42 16.85 -22.73
C PRO A 508 -0.80 17.48 -21.46
N THR A 509 -0.66 18.81 -21.43
CA THR A 509 0.07 19.55 -20.36
C THR A 509 -0.76 19.92 -19.13
N ASP A 510 -1.97 19.36 -18.96
CA ASP A 510 -2.99 19.84 -17.99
C ASP A 510 -2.65 19.72 -16.48
N THR A 511 -1.38 19.57 -16.06
CA THR A 511 -1.02 19.42 -14.64
C THR A 511 0.14 20.29 -14.16
N LEU A 512 0.45 21.40 -14.83
CA LEU A 512 1.40 22.38 -14.30
C LEU A 512 0.71 23.43 -13.40
N ASP A 513 0.03 23.00 -12.34
CA ASP A 513 -0.23 23.88 -11.18
C ASP A 513 0.94 23.76 -10.19
N VAL A 514 2.10 24.24 -10.63
CA VAL A 514 3.19 24.60 -9.73
C VAL A 514 3.22 26.12 -9.73
N HIS A 515 2.64 26.73 -8.70
CA HIS A 515 2.78 28.16 -8.48
C HIS A 515 4.27 28.52 -8.44
N SER A 516 4.68 29.25 -9.48
CA SER A 516 5.98 29.91 -9.58
C SER A 516 6.22 30.86 -8.41
N THR A 517 7.36 30.70 -7.76
CA THR A 517 8.15 31.85 -7.30
C THR A 517 9.60 31.62 -7.70
N GLY A 518 10.16 32.52 -8.49
CA GLY A 518 11.59 32.58 -8.78
C GLY A 518 11.92 32.32 -10.25
N SER A 519 11.98 33.41 -11.01
CA SER A 519 12.62 33.50 -12.32
C SER A 519 14.05 32.96 -12.25
N ASP A 520 14.37 31.98 -13.10
CA ASP A 520 15.69 31.82 -13.71
C ASP A 520 15.52 30.97 -14.98
N THR A 521 15.29 31.65 -16.10
CA THR A 521 15.45 31.09 -17.45
C THR A 521 16.94 30.86 -17.70
N PRO A 522 17.41 29.63 -17.98
CA PRO A 522 18.74 29.43 -18.52
C PRO A 522 18.74 29.81 -20.00
N ILE A 523 19.40 30.92 -20.32
CA ILE A 523 19.72 31.31 -21.70
C ILE A 523 20.75 30.30 -22.23
N LEU A 524 20.37 29.57 -23.28
CA LEU A 524 21.29 28.74 -24.06
C LEU A 524 22.20 29.67 -24.88
N GLY A 525 23.27 30.16 -24.25
CA GLY A 525 24.30 30.98 -24.89
C GLY A 525 25.30 30.11 -25.62
N SER A 526 25.28 30.16 -26.95
CA SER A 526 26.37 29.71 -27.82
C SER A 526 27.64 30.51 -27.49
N SER A 527 28.73 29.85 -27.06
CA SER A 527 30.16 30.16 -27.34
C SER A 527 31.11 29.61 -26.24
N GLY A 528 32.09 28.79 -26.62
CA GLY A 528 33.36 28.62 -25.88
C GLY A 528 33.55 27.34 -25.04
N PRO A 529 34.76 26.73 -25.04
CA PRO A 529 34.99 25.38 -24.53
C PRO A 529 35.11 25.34 -23.00
N LEU A 530 34.45 24.36 -22.38
CA LEU A 530 34.61 24.05 -20.96
C LEU A 530 36.01 23.46 -20.71
N GLY A 531 36.85 24.24 -20.03
CA GLY A 531 38.15 23.80 -19.53
C GLY A 531 37.97 22.80 -18.38
N PHE A 532 38.46 21.58 -18.58
CA PHE A 532 38.60 20.57 -17.54
C PHE A 532 39.79 20.91 -16.64
N VAL A 533 39.56 21.00 -15.32
CA VAL A 533 40.63 21.00 -14.33
C VAL A 533 41.18 19.57 -14.24
N GLN A 534 42.39 19.36 -14.77
CA GLN A 534 43.19 18.17 -14.53
C GLN A 534 43.67 18.19 -13.06
N SER A 535 43.23 17.24 -12.25
CA SER A 535 43.85 16.96 -10.96
C SER A 535 45.09 16.09 -11.18
N THR A 536 46.27 16.70 -11.15
CA THR A 536 47.54 15.98 -11.05
C THR A 536 47.74 15.44 -9.64
N SER A 537 47.98 14.14 -9.55
CA SER A 537 48.45 13.42 -8.37
C SER A 537 49.75 14.01 -7.83
N ASN A 538 49.77 14.36 -6.54
CA ASN A 538 51.02 14.49 -5.78
C ASN A 538 51.00 13.53 -4.59
N THR A 539 51.80 12.49 -4.73
CA THR A 539 52.37 11.66 -3.67
C THR A 539 53.13 12.52 -2.66
N GLN A 540 52.82 12.37 -1.37
CA GLN A 540 53.81 12.54 -0.30
C GLN A 540 53.62 11.47 0.78
N SER A 541 54.67 10.69 0.95
CA SER A 541 54.96 9.80 2.07
C SER A 541 55.48 10.59 3.28
N SER A 542 55.09 10.19 4.49
CA SER A 542 55.91 10.13 5.74
C SER A 542 54.97 10.01 6.95
N SER A 543 54.85 8.82 7.55
CA SER A 543 55.52 8.37 8.78
C SER A 543 55.04 9.09 10.07
N PHE A 544 54.07 8.54 10.77
CA PHE A 544 54.21 7.59 11.89
C PHE A 544 52.88 6.87 12.12
#